data_AF-A0A1S3D6Y2-F1
#
_entry.id   AF-A0A1S3D6Y2-F1
#
_cell.length_a   1.000
_cell.length_b   1.000
_cell.length_c   1.000
_cell.angle_alpha   90.00
_cell.angle_beta   90.00
_cell.angle_gamma   90.00
#
_symmetry.space_group_name_H-M   'P 1'
#
loop_
_entity.id
_entity.type
_entity.pdbx_description
1 polymer ?
#
loop_
_entity_poly.entity_id
_entity_poly.type
_entity_poly.pdbx_seq_one_letter_code
_entity_poly.pdbx_strand_id
1 'polypeptide(L)'
;MPANHKIFNDSVHGHMKFHPICVAIIDTPQFQRLRNIKQTSTTYLVYPGACHNRFEHSLGVSYLGGCMVDALVHNTPGLHITAEEKLSVELAGLCHDLGHGPFSHTWEKFLRRFDSHWKHEQGSEEVLDYLIEDNKLGPLFESYNLNLNLIKELIRGGGESLPADKRFLYQIIANKETDIDVDKWDYFLRDGHQLNLKITFDYRRLLSFCTVVKRPTDSGPTIAFRNKEASNIFDMFRVRADLHLRAYQHCATKNTELV
;
A
#
# COMPACT_ATOMS: atom_id res chain seq x y z
N MET A 1 -23.68 -12.37 -10.40
CA MET A 1 -22.83 -12.99 -11.44
C MET A 1 -21.43 -13.09 -10.87
N PRO A 2 -20.64 -14.16 -11.08
CA PRO A 2 -19.23 -14.11 -10.68
C PRO A 2 -18.60 -13.00 -11.52
N ALA A 3 -18.25 -11.88 -10.89
CA ALA A 3 -17.73 -10.74 -11.62
C ALA A 3 -16.46 -11.20 -12.34
N ASN A 4 -16.35 -10.91 -13.64
CA ASN A 4 -15.09 -11.14 -14.35
C ASN A 4 -14.02 -10.21 -13.75
N HIS A 5 -12.75 -10.61 -13.89
CA HIS A 5 -11.64 -9.71 -13.57
C HIS A 5 -11.84 -8.36 -14.27
N LYS A 6 -11.54 -7.27 -13.57
CA LYS A 6 -11.64 -5.91 -14.11
C LYS A 6 -10.24 -5.36 -14.39
N ILE A 7 -10.09 -4.67 -15.51
CA ILE A 7 -8.84 -4.00 -15.88
C ILE A 7 -9.04 -2.50 -15.71
N PHE A 8 -8.18 -1.88 -14.92
CA PHE A 8 -8.09 -0.42 -14.81
C PHE A 8 -6.89 0.06 -15.64
N ASN A 9 -7.07 1.19 -16.32
CA ASN A 9 -5.97 1.90 -16.96
C ASN A 9 -5.48 3.01 -16.03
N ASP A 10 -4.30 2.85 -15.46
CA ASP A 10 -3.68 3.79 -14.54
C ASP A 10 -2.49 4.51 -15.21
N SER A 11 -2.33 5.80 -14.90
CA SER A 11 -1.30 6.63 -15.54
C SER A 11 0.12 6.28 -15.11
N VAL A 12 0.31 5.58 -13.98
CA VAL A 12 1.61 5.21 -13.42
C VAL A 12 1.99 3.77 -13.81
N HIS A 13 1.02 2.85 -13.72
CA HIS A 13 1.26 1.41 -13.88
C HIS A 13 0.73 0.82 -15.19
N GLY A 14 -0.04 1.58 -15.98
CA GLY A 14 -0.69 1.08 -17.18
C GLY A 14 -1.89 0.20 -16.84
N HIS A 15 -2.01 -0.96 -17.50
CA HIS A 15 -3.14 -1.86 -17.29
C HIS A 15 -2.97 -2.72 -16.03
N MET A 16 -3.81 -2.48 -15.02
CA MET A 16 -3.85 -3.23 -13.77
C MET A 16 -5.08 -4.14 -13.75
N LYS A 17 -4.88 -5.44 -13.55
CA LYS A 17 -5.95 -6.46 -13.49
C LYS A 17 -6.28 -6.78 -12.04
N PHE A 18 -7.55 -6.72 -11.67
CA PHE A 18 -8.03 -6.97 -10.31
C PHE A 18 -8.92 -8.20 -10.23
N HIS A 19 -8.73 -8.97 -9.16
CA HIS A 19 -9.56 -10.12 -8.82
C HIS A 19 -11.00 -9.68 -8.49
N PRO A 20 -12.03 -10.52 -8.76
CA PRO A 20 -13.43 -10.17 -8.54
C PRO A 20 -13.76 -9.69 -7.11
N ILE A 21 -13.12 -10.26 -6.08
CA ILE A 21 -13.33 -9.80 -4.70
C ILE A 21 -12.75 -8.39 -4.46
N CYS A 22 -11.61 -8.06 -5.06
CA CYS A 22 -11.05 -6.71 -5.00
C CYS A 22 -12.02 -5.74 -5.67
N VAL A 23 -12.63 -6.12 -6.80
CA VAL A 23 -13.66 -5.30 -7.47
C VAL A 23 -14.89 -5.11 -6.59
N ALA A 24 -15.34 -6.16 -5.89
CA ALA A 24 -16.44 -6.08 -4.96
C ALA A 24 -16.19 -5.06 -3.83
N ILE A 25 -14.96 -5.01 -3.29
CA ILE A 25 -14.55 -3.99 -2.31
C ILE A 25 -14.46 -2.61 -2.96
N ILE A 26 -13.86 -2.51 -4.15
CA ILE A 26 -13.69 -1.25 -4.86
C ILE A 26 -15.04 -0.57 -5.08
N ASP A 27 -16.07 -1.33 -5.47
CA ASP A 27 -17.39 -0.81 -5.83
C ASP A 27 -18.30 -0.55 -4.59
N THR A 28 -17.74 -0.47 -3.38
CA THR A 28 -18.46 -0.09 -2.14
C THR A 28 -18.37 1.42 -1.85
N PRO A 29 -19.36 2.02 -1.16
CA PRO A 29 -19.29 3.43 -0.72
C PRO A 29 -18.06 3.75 0.14
N GLN A 30 -17.67 2.83 1.02
CA GLN A 30 -16.55 2.97 1.95
C GLN A 30 -15.22 3.09 1.20
N PHE A 31 -15.04 2.34 0.11
CA PHE A 31 -13.86 2.47 -0.75
C PHE A 31 -13.96 3.66 -1.72
N GLN A 32 -15.12 3.87 -2.35
CA GLN A 32 -15.33 4.98 -3.30
C GLN A 32 -15.14 6.35 -2.63
N ARG A 33 -15.35 6.46 -1.31
CA ARG A 33 -15.01 7.64 -0.50
C ARG A 33 -13.58 8.13 -0.73
N LEU A 34 -12.61 7.24 -0.95
CA LEU A 34 -11.21 7.59 -1.18
C LEU A 34 -11.00 8.49 -2.41
N ARG A 35 -11.97 8.56 -3.34
CA ARG A 35 -11.94 9.51 -4.47
C ARG A 35 -12.03 10.97 -4.05
N ASN A 36 -12.49 11.22 -2.83
CA ASN A 36 -12.69 12.55 -2.28
C ASN A 36 -11.63 12.91 -1.22
N ILE A 37 -10.58 12.10 -1.08
CA ILE A 37 -9.50 12.33 -0.11
C ILE A 37 -8.20 12.55 -0.85
N LYS A 38 -7.70 13.79 -0.84
CA LYS A 38 -6.45 14.17 -1.50
C LYS A 38 -5.27 13.41 -0.92
N GLN A 39 -4.47 12.78 -1.78
CA GLN A 39 -3.29 12.01 -1.40
C GLN A 39 -2.35 12.85 -0.53
N THR A 40 -2.03 14.05 -1.01
CA THR A 40 -1.05 14.97 -0.43
C THR A 40 -1.73 16.13 0.33
N SER A 41 -2.91 15.89 0.90
CA SER A 41 -3.64 16.89 1.71
C SER A 41 -3.86 18.21 0.93
N THR A 42 -3.42 19.35 1.46
CA THR A 42 -3.58 20.68 0.86
C THR A 42 -2.48 21.03 -0.15
N THR A 43 -1.56 20.10 -0.46
CA THR A 43 -0.47 20.32 -1.45
C THR A 43 -1.01 20.79 -2.80
N TYR A 44 -2.22 20.38 -3.19
CA TYR A 44 -2.87 20.84 -4.43
C TYR A 44 -3.12 22.36 -4.50
N LEU A 45 -3.16 23.06 -3.35
CA LEU A 45 -3.29 24.52 -3.30
C LEU A 45 -1.99 25.24 -3.67
N VAL A 46 -0.85 24.54 -3.60
CA VAL A 46 0.49 25.06 -3.97
C VAL A 46 0.96 24.46 -5.30
N TYR A 47 0.70 23.17 -5.49
CA TYR A 47 1.03 22.39 -6.68
C TYR A 47 -0.26 22.00 -7.39
N PRO A 48 -0.72 22.76 -8.40
CA PRO A 48 -2.03 22.52 -9.02
C PRO A 48 -2.15 21.17 -9.72
N GLY A 49 -1.02 20.50 -10.03
CA GLY A 49 -0.99 19.14 -10.56
C GLY A 49 -1.29 18.05 -9.51
N ALA A 50 -1.12 18.32 -8.20
CA ALA A 50 -1.31 17.36 -7.12
C ALA A 50 -2.80 17.09 -6.79
N CYS A 51 -3.63 16.89 -7.82
CA CYS A 51 -5.07 16.71 -7.72
C CYS A 51 -5.51 15.27 -7.41
N HIS A 52 -4.56 14.33 -7.38
CA HIS A 52 -4.83 12.92 -7.15
C HIS A 52 -5.29 12.62 -5.71
N ASN A 53 -5.97 11.50 -5.58
CA ASN A 53 -6.63 11.05 -4.37
C ASN A 53 -6.12 9.68 -3.94
N ARG A 54 -6.46 9.31 -2.70
CA ARG A 54 -6.11 8.02 -2.10
C ARG A 54 -6.64 6.83 -2.91
N PHE A 55 -7.75 7.01 -3.65
CA PHE A 55 -8.38 5.94 -4.43
C PHE A 55 -7.41 5.30 -5.45
N GLU A 56 -6.84 6.09 -6.35
CA GLU A 56 -5.95 5.57 -7.39
C GLU A 56 -4.62 5.05 -6.81
N HIS A 57 -4.16 5.64 -5.71
CA HIS A 57 -3.02 5.13 -4.95
C HIS A 57 -3.29 3.75 -4.36
N SER A 58 -4.41 3.55 -3.66
CA SER A 58 -4.79 2.24 -3.12
C SER A 58 -4.91 1.15 -4.18
N LEU A 59 -5.38 1.49 -5.39
CA LEU A 59 -5.36 0.56 -6.53
C LEU A 59 -3.93 0.17 -6.91
N GLY A 60 -3.02 1.14 -7.01
CA GLY A 60 -1.63 0.89 -7.35
C GLY A 60 -0.89 0.06 -6.29
N VAL A 61 -1.09 0.33 -5.00
CA VAL A 61 -0.50 -0.45 -3.90
C VAL A 61 -0.96 -1.90 -3.93
N SER A 62 -2.26 -2.14 -4.15
CA SER A 62 -2.81 -3.49 -4.35
C SER A 62 -2.14 -4.23 -5.50
N TYR A 63 -2.03 -3.57 -6.67
CA TYR A 63 -1.38 -4.11 -7.85
C TYR A 63 0.10 -4.45 -7.61
N LEU A 64 0.86 -3.53 -6.99
CA LEU A 64 2.27 -3.74 -6.68
C LEU A 64 2.48 -4.84 -5.63
N GLY A 65 1.57 -4.99 -4.67
CA GLY A 65 1.57 -6.09 -3.71
C GLY A 65 1.50 -7.44 -4.41
N GLY A 66 0.58 -7.59 -5.37
CA GLY A 66 0.48 -8.79 -6.21
C GLY A 66 1.75 -9.03 -7.04
N CYS A 67 2.31 -7.98 -7.68
CA CYS A 67 3.57 -8.07 -8.43
C CYS A 67 4.75 -8.51 -7.55
N MET A 68 4.83 -8.02 -6.31
CA MET A 68 5.88 -8.39 -5.37
C MET A 68 5.78 -9.87 -4.99
N VAL A 69 4.58 -10.37 -4.70
CA VAL A 69 4.37 -11.81 -4.43
C VAL A 69 4.80 -12.65 -5.64
N ASP A 70 4.39 -12.28 -6.86
CA ASP A 70 4.77 -13.01 -8.08
C ASP A 70 6.28 -13.03 -8.28
N ALA A 71 6.95 -11.90 -8.06
CA ALA A 71 8.40 -11.80 -8.16
C ALA A 71 9.12 -12.66 -7.10
N LEU A 72 8.65 -12.67 -5.86
CA LEU A 72 9.24 -13.49 -4.79
C LEU A 72 9.11 -14.99 -5.08
N VAL A 73 7.95 -15.44 -5.55
CA VAL A 73 7.72 -16.85 -5.96
C VAL A 73 8.64 -17.21 -7.13
N HIS A 74 8.77 -16.33 -8.12
CA HIS A 74 9.63 -16.57 -9.27
C HIS A 74 11.12 -16.65 -8.90
N ASN A 75 11.58 -15.74 -8.03
CA ASN A 75 13.01 -15.57 -7.73
C ASN A 75 13.50 -16.44 -6.57
N THR A 76 12.62 -17.13 -5.84
CA THR A 76 12.98 -17.92 -4.64
C THR A 76 12.62 -19.40 -4.86
N PRO A 77 13.59 -20.24 -5.25
CA PRO A 77 13.34 -21.66 -5.47
C PRO A 77 12.75 -22.35 -4.22
N GLY A 78 11.66 -23.09 -4.42
CA GLY A 78 10.97 -23.80 -3.35
C GLY A 78 10.06 -22.94 -2.47
N LEU A 79 9.94 -21.64 -2.74
CA LEU A 79 8.98 -20.78 -2.05
C LEU A 79 7.55 -21.10 -2.52
N HIS A 80 6.67 -21.40 -1.58
CA HIS A 80 5.26 -21.64 -1.85
C HIS A 80 4.40 -20.59 -1.13
N ILE A 81 3.71 -19.77 -1.92
CA ILE A 81 2.69 -18.83 -1.46
C ILE A 81 1.38 -19.25 -2.13
N THR A 82 0.31 -19.41 -1.34
CA THR A 82 -0.98 -19.84 -1.88
C THR A 82 -1.69 -18.69 -2.60
N ALA A 83 -2.71 -19.01 -3.40
CA ALA A 83 -3.51 -17.99 -4.08
C ALA A 83 -4.25 -17.09 -3.07
N GLU A 84 -4.70 -17.65 -1.96
CA GLU A 84 -5.38 -16.95 -0.87
C GLU A 84 -4.43 -16.00 -0.13
N GLU A 85 -3.19 -16.43 0.10
CA GLU A 85 -2.15 -15.58 0.72
C GLU A 85 -1.81 -14.40 -0.20
N LYS A 86 -1.61 -14.65 -1.50
CA LYS A 86 -1.40 -13.58 -2.49
C LYS A 86 -2.58 -12.60 -2.51
N LEU A 87 -3.81 -13.13 -2.59
CA LEU A 87 -5.02 -12.32 -2.62
C LEU A 87 -5.20 -11.52 -1.32
N SER A 88 -4.79 -12.07 -0.17
CA SER A 88 -4.75 -11.35 1.10
C SER A 88 -3.78 -10.16 1.08
N VAL A 89 -2.61 -10.30 0.43
CA VAL A 89 -1.66 -9.18 0.21
C VAL A 89 -2.25 -8.12 -0.71
N GLU A 90 -2.88 -8.51 -1.81
CA GLU A 90 -3.54 -7.57 -2.73
C GLU A 90 -4.69 -6.81 -2.04
N LEU A 91 -5.49 -7.50 -1.22
CA LEU A 91 -6.57 -6.92 -0.42
C LEU A 91 -6.04 -5.98 0.68
N ALA A 92 -4.95 -6.35 1.34
CA ALA A 92 -4.29 -5.50 2.31
C ALA A 92 -3.76 -4.21 1.67
N GLY A 93 -3.07 -4.32 0.52
CA GLY A 93 -2.61 -3.17 -0.25
C GLY A 93 -3.77 -2.28 -0.72
N LEU A 94 -4.88 -2.88 -1.12
CA LEU A 94 -6.10 -2.14 -1.49
C LEU A 94 -6.66 -1.37 -0.30
N CYS A 95 -6.70 -1.98 0.89
CA CYS A 95 -7.42 -1.44 2.04
C CYS A 95 -6.56 -0.64 3.02
N HIS A 96 -5.25 -0.57 2.83
CA HIS A 96 -4.31 0.01 3.81
C HIS A 96 -4.63 1.46 4.19
N ASP A 97 -5.25 2.21 3.27
CA ASP A 97 -5.55 3.64 3.38
C ASP A 97 -7.03 3.97 3.63
N LEU A 98 -7.89 2.96 3.86
CA LEU A 98 -9.32 3.17 4.12
C LEU A 98 -9.62 4.12 5.28
N GLY A 99 -8.77 4.08 6.31
CA GLY A 99 -8.89 4.84 7.55
C GLY A 99 -8.46 6.30 7.46
N HIS A 100 -7.92 6.74 6.32
CA HIS A 100 -7.58 8.16 6.18
C HIS A 100 -8.83 9.05 6.27
N GLY A 101 -8.75 10.09 7.09
CA GLY A 101 -9.77 11.13 7.20
C GLY A 101 -9.60 12.26 6.18
N PRO A 102 -10.44 13.30 6.24
CA PRO A 102 -10.31 14.49 5.39
C PRO A 102 -8.89 15.09 5.46
N PHE A 103 -8.30 15.47 4.33
CA PHE A 103 -6.93 16.00 4.31
C PHE A 103 -5.85 15.02 4.82
N SER A 104 -6.08 13.71 4.74
CA SER A 104 -5.10 12.65 4.97
C SER A 104 -4.36 12.78 6.31
N HIS A 105 -3.04 12.98 6.32
CA HIS A 105 -2.26 13.10 7.56
C HIS A 105 -2.59 14.35 8.40
N THR A 106 -3.25 15.37 7.83
CA THR A 106 -3.72 16.52 8.63
C THR A 106 -4.79 16.07 9.64
N TRP A 107 -5.71 15.19 9.22
CA TRP A 107 -6.70 14.61 10.12
C TRP A 107 -6.10 13.76 11.23
N GLU A 108 -5.11 12.93 10.88
CA GLU A 108 -4.39 12.13 11.86
C GLU A 108 -3.75 13.01 12.94
N LYS A 109 -3.04 14.08 12.53
CA LYS A 109 -2.46 15.04 13.48
C LYS A 109 -3.52 15.70 14.37
N PHE A 110 -4.70 15.99 13.82
CA PHE A 110 -5.81 16.56 14.57
C PHE A 110 -6.37 15.57 15.60
N LEU A 111 -6.70 14.34 15.19
CA LEU A 111 -7.21 13.31 16.09
C LEU A 111 -6.22 12.95 17.19
N ARG A 112 -4.91 12.97 16.89
CA ARG A 112 -3.87 12.73 17.89
C ARG A 112 -3.81 13.76 19.02
N ARG A 113 -4.55 14.87 18.92
CA ARG A 113 -4.77 15.81 20.04
C ARG A 113 -5.80 15.31 21.06
N PHE A 114 -6.70 14.41 20.65
CA PHE A 114 -7.76 13.84 21.48
C PHE A 114 -7.47 12.38 21.86
N ASP A 115 -6.84 11.63 20.96
CA ASP A 115 -6.33 10.28 21.19
C ASP A 115 -4.94 10.14 20.59
N SER A 116 -3.91 10.24 21.45
CA SER A 116 -2.50 10.26 21.05
C SER A 116 -2.03 8.95 20.39
N HIS A 117 -2.78 7.86 20.56
CA HIS A 117 -2.47 6.53 20.05
C HIS A 117 -3.17 6.22 18.73
N TRP A 118 -4.17 7.02 18.34
CA TRP A 118 -4.86 6.82 17.06
C TRP A 118 -3.89 6.92 15.89
N LYS A 119 -4.02 5.96 14.97
CA LYS A 119 -3.33 5.95 13.68
C LYS A 119 -4.30 5.57 12.58
N HIS A 120 -4.03 6.01 11.36
CA HIS A 120 -4.91 5.74 10.22
C HIS A 120 -4.99 4.24 9.91
N GLU A 121 -3.97 3.44 10.22
CA GLU A 121 -3.97 1.99 10.04
C GLU A 121 -5.05 1.32 10.90
N GLN A 122 -5.24 1.77 12.15
CA GLN A 122 -6.33 1.28 13.00
C GLN A 122 -7.69 1.64 12.38
N GLY A 123 -7.83 2.88 11.91
CA GLY A 123 -9.02 3.30 11.18
C GLY A 123 -9.27 2.46 9.91
N SER A 124 -8.23 2.02 9.21
CA SER A 124 -8.36 1.17 8.03
C SER A 124 -8.91 -0.21 8.38
N GLU A 125 -8.47 -0.80 9.49
CA GLU A 125 -9.02 -2.08 9.98
C GLU A 125 -10.51 -1.93 10.36
N GLU A 126 -10.87 -0.85 11.06
CA GLU A 126 -12.26 -0.57 11.48
C GLU A 126 -13.18 -0.30 10.29
N VAL A 127 -12.73 0.50 9.31
CA VAL A 127 -13.49 0.77 8.08
C VAL A 127 -13.62 -0.49 7.24
N LEU A 128 -12.62 -1.37 7.22
CA LEU A 128 -12.69 -2.65 6.51
C LEU A 128 -13.76 -3.57 7.12
N ASP A 129 -13.84 -3.65 8.45
CA ASP A 129 -14.91 -4.40 9.13
C ASP A 129 -16.29 -3.87 8.74
N TYR A 130 -16.46 -2.54 8.87
CA TYR A 130 -17.72 -1.88 8.51
C TYR A 130 -18.08 -2.11 7.04
N LEU A 131 -17.11 -2.02 6.13
CA LEU A 131 -17.30 -2.27 4.70
C LEU A 131 -17.82 -3.69 4.45
N ILE A 132 -17.21 -4.69 5.08
CA ILE A 132 -17.59 -6.10 4.89
C ILE A 132 -18.99 -6.37 5.43
N GLU A 133 -19.31 -5.83 6.61
CA GLU A 133 -20.61 -6.01 7.25
C GLU A 133 -21.74 -5.33 6.45
N ASP A 134 -21.59 -4.03 6.16
CA ASP A 134 -22.62 -3.21 5.51
C ASP A 134 -22.95 -3.68 4.09
N ASN A 135 -21.93 -4.14 3.36
CA ASN A 135 -22.06 -4.64 1.99
C ASN A 135 -22.28 -6.17 1.92
N LYS A 136 -22.40 -6.85 3.07
CA LYS A 136 -22.63 -8.31 3.17
C LYS A 136 -21.63 -9.16 2.39
N LEU A 137 -20.34 -8.79 2.47
CA LEU A 137 -19.27 -9.47 1.74
C LEU A 137 -18.72 -10.72 2.45
N GLY A 138 -19.15 -11.00 3.69
CA GLY A 138 -18.72 -12.17 4.47
C GLY A 138 -18.77 -13.50 3.70
N PRO A 139 -19.91 -13.89 3.08
CA PRO A 139 -20.00 -15.13 2.29
C PRO A 139 -19.03 -15.17 1.10
N LEU A 140 -18.68 -14.02 0.53
CA LEU A 140 -17.71 -13.94 -0.56
C LEU A 140 -16.29 -14.23 -0.06
N PHE A 141 -15.91 -13.67 1.10
CA PHE A 141 -14.63 -13.96 1.74
C PHE A 141 -14.51 -15.44 2.10
N GLU A 142 -15.57 -16.05 2.64
CA GLU A 142 -15.64 -17.49 2.91
C GLU A 142 -15.47 -18.32 1.63
N SER A 143 -16.14 -17.93 0.53
CA SER A 143 -16.04 -18.66 -0.75
C SER A 143 -14.63 -18.66 -1.36
N TYR A 144 -13.82 -17.65 -1.03
CA TYR A 144 -12.42 -17.54 -1.44
C TYR A 144 -11.44 -17.99 -0.36
N ASN A 145 -11.92 -18.56 0.76
CA ASN A 145 -11.11 -19.01 1.89
C ASN A 145 -10.17 -17.91 2.44
N LEU A 146 -10.66 -16.67 2.50
CA LEU A 146 -9.89 -15.52 2.94
C LEU A 146 -9.99 -15.31 4.44
N ASN A 147 -8.83 -15.09 5.07
CA ASN A 147 -8.74 -14.76 6.48
C ASN A 147 -8.69 -13.23 6.65
N LEU A 148 -9.78 -12.65 7.17
CA LEU A 148 -9.85 -11.20 7.42
C LEU A 148 -8.79 -10.72 8.41
N ASN A 149 -8.46 -11.51 9.44
CA ASN A 149 -7.43 -11.14 10.41
C ASN A 149 -6.06 -11.06 9.74
N LEU A 150 -5.75 -11.95 8.79
CA LEU A 150 -4.51 -11.88 8.02
C LEU A 150 -4.43 -10.56 7.23
N ILE A 151 -5.51 -10.15 6.56
CA ILE A 151 -5.54 -8.90 5.79
C ILE A 151 -5.25 -7.69 6.70
N LYS A 152 -5.87 -7.65 7.88
CA LYS A 152 -5.61 -6.61 8.89
C LYS A 152 -4.15 -6.63 9.38
N GLU A 153 -3.62 -7.82 9.67
CA GLU A 153 -2.22 -7.99 10.06
C GLU A 153 -1.23 -7.51 8.97
N LEU A 154 -1.58 -7.70 7.70
CA LEU A 154 -0.80 -7.19 6.56
C LEU A 154 -0.88 -5.67 6.44
N ILE A 155 -2.05 -5.06 6.66
CA ILE A 155 -2.23 -3.60 6.70
C ILE A 155 -1.33 -2.99 7.79
N ARG A 156 -1.35 -3.56 9.00
CA ARG A 156 -0.51 -3.08 10.10
C ARG A 156 0.96 -3.50 9.98
N GLY A 157 1.33 -4.38 9.05
CA GLY A 157 2.71 -4.86 8.90
C GLY A 157 3.20 -5.78 10.02
N GLY A 158 2.35 -6.67 10.54
CA GLY A 158 2.76 -7.69 11.51
C GLY A 158 1.60 -8.42 12.19
N GLY A 159 1.81 -9.69 12.54
CA GLY A 159 0.82 -10.52 13.22
C GLY A 159 1.24 -11.98 13.39
N GLU A 160 0.25 -12.82 13.74
CA GLU A 160 0.47 -14.23 14.07
C GLU A 160 -0.31 -15.19 13.18
N SER A 161 -1.16 -14.68 12.26
CA SER A 161 -1.96 -15.53 11.36
C SER A 161 -1.11 -16.31 10.36
N LEU A 162 0.12 -15.84 10.05
CA LEU A 162 1.06 -16.56 9.19
C LEU A 162 2.06 -17.42 9.99
N PRO A 163 2.40 -18.61 9.47
CA PRO A 163 3.48 -19.42 10.04
C PRO A 163 4.81 -18.68 9.94
N ALA A 164 5.75 -19.02 10.83
CA ALA A 164 7.01 -18.29 10.99
C ALA A 164 7.83 -18.18 9.68
N ASP A 165 7.76 -19.19 8.82
CA ASP A 165 8.44 -19.25 7.53
C ASP A 165 7.81 -18.34 6.44
N LYS A 166 6.62 -17.79 6.67
CA LYS A 166 5.92 -16.88 5.76
C LYS A 166 5.76 -15.45 6.27
N ARG A 167 6.25 -15.14 7.47
CA ARG A 167 6.12 -13.80 8.08
C ARG A 167 6.78 -12.67 7.29
N PHE A 168 7.65 -12.99 6.32
CA PHE A 168 8.18 -12.01 5.37
C PHE A 168 7.07 -11.33 4.54
N LEU A 169 5.87 -11.92 4.41
CA LEU A 169 4.73 -11.29 3.71
C LEU A 169 4.28 -9.99 4.38
N TYR A 170 4.44 -9.87 5.71
CA TYR A 170 4.14 -8.62 6.43
C TYR A 170 5.05 -7.45 6.01
N GLN A 171 6.17 -7.72 5.33
CA GLN A 171 7.10 -6.71 4.82
C GLN A 171 6.68 -6.12 3.46
N ILE A 172 5.61 -6.62 2.82
CA ILE A 172 5.23 -6.19 1.47
C ILE A 172 4.46 -4.86 1.49
N ILE A 173 3.38 -4.78 2.28
CA ILE A 173 2.48 -3.62 2.31
C ILE A 173 3.00 -2.54 3.27
N ALA A 174 3.42 -2.93 4.48
CA ALA A 174 3.88 -2.01 5.51
C ALA A 174 5.13 -2.56 6.21
N ASN A 175 6.32 -2.15 5.77
CA ASN A 175 7.57 -2.71 6.25
C ASN A 175 8.14 -1.89 7.41
N LYS A 176 7.77 -2.26 8.65
CA LYS A 176 8.24 -1.58 9.87
C LYS A 176 9.72 -1.77 10.19
N GLU A 177 10.40 -2.74 9.57
CA GLU A 177 11.80 -3.04 9.85
C GLU A 177 12.75 -2.16 9.03
N THR A 178 12.40 -1.88 7.77
CA THR A 178 13.32 -1.22 6.82
C THR A 178 12.73 -0.02 6.08
N ASP A 179 11.42 0.24 6.22
CA ASP A 179 10.70 1.25 5.43
C ASP A 179 10.78 1.01 3.91
N ILE A 180 10.96 -0.23 3.47
CA ILE A 180 10.91 -0.63 2.05
C ILE A 180 9.66 -1.46 1.81
N ASP A 181 8.62 -0.85 1.27
CA ASP A 181 7.32 -1.45 0.97
C ASP A 181 6.70 -0.87 -0.32
N VAL A 182 5.68 -1.57 -0.83
CA VAL A 182 5.05 -1.22 -2.12
C VAL A 182 4.13 0.01 -2.03
N ASP A 183 3.69 0.38 -0.84
CA ASP A 183 3.02 1.67 -0.57
C ASP A 183 3.93 2.83 -1.03
N LYS A 184 5.16 2.85 -0.53
CA LYS A 184 6.18 3.83 -0.91
C LYS A 184 6.47 3.83 -2.40
N TRP A 185 6.52 2.67 -3.02
CA TRP A 185 6.81 2.57 -4.45
C TRP A 185 5.72 3.23 -5.30
N ASP A 186 4.44 3.02 -4.97
CA ASP A 186 3.35 3.69 -5.67
C ASP A 186 3.41 5.20 -5.47
N TYR A 187 3.41 5.67 -4.22
CA TYR A 187 3.26 7.12 -3.99
C TYR A 187 4.50 7.89 -4.47
N PHE A 188 5.71 7.32 -4.45
CA PHE A 188 6.88 7.98 -5.05
C PHE A 188 6.66 8.28 -6.52
N LEU A 189 6.21 7.28 -7.29
CA LEU A 189 5.97 7.44 -8.72
C LEU A 189 4.75 8.31 -9.01
N ARG A 190 3.66 8.10 -8.27
CA ARG A 190 2.41 8.82 -8.46
C ARG A 190 2.55 10.29 -8.09
N ASP A 191 3.12 10.60 -6.94
CA ASP A 191 3.36 11.96 -6.51
C ASP A 191 4.39 12.63 -7.42
N GLY A 192 5.45 11.90 -7.82
CA GLY A 192 6.41 12.38 -8.81
C GLY A 192 5.76 12.80 -10.12
N HIS A 193 4.86 11.96 -10.65
CA HIS A 193 4.10 12.25 -11.86
C HIS A 193 3.24 13.51 -11.71
N GLN A 194 2.49 13.64 -10.60
CA GLN A 194 1.55 14.74 -10.38
C GLN A 194 2.23 16.05 -9.98
N LEU A 195 3.39 15.98 -9.34
CA LEU A 195 4.22 17.14 -8.95
C LEU A 195 5.21 17.54 -10.06
N ASN A 196 5.25 16.82 -11.18
CA ASN A 196 6.26 16.98 -12.23
C ASN A 196 7.70 16.90 -11.69
N LEU A 197 7.95 15.95 -10.79
CA LEU A 197 9.26 15.62 -10.25
C LEU A 197 9.77 14.34 -10.88
N LYS A 198 11.01 14.36 -11.39
CA LYS A 198 11.63 13.18 -11.98
C LYS A 198 11.98 12.17 -10.90
N ILE A 199 11.32 11.03 -10.93
CA ILE A 199 11.62 9.88 -10.08
C ILE A 199 12.61 8.99 -10.81
N THR A 200 13.77 8.78 -10.19
CA THR A 200 14.87 7.97 -10.75
C THR A 200 14.86 6.54 -10.19
N PHE A 201 14.14 6.32 -9.09
CA PHE A 201 13.93 5.02 -8.47
C PHE A 201 13.15 4.08 -9.42
N ASP A 202 13.67 2.87 -9.64
CA ASP A 202 13.04 1.85 -10.50
C ASP A 202 12.65 0.60 -9.70
N TYR A 203 11.38 0.54 -9.32
CA TYR A 203 10.80 -0.61 -8.61
C TYR A 203 10.76 -1.88 -9.46
N ARG A 204 10.63 -1.79 -10.80
CA ARG A 204 10.56 -2.98 -11.68
C ARG A 204 11.89 -3.72 -11.66
N ARG A 205 12.98 -2.96 -11.61
CA ARG A 205 14.31 -3.49 -11.41
C ARG A 205 14.46 -4.15 -10.03
N LEU A 206 13.96 -3.53 -8.96
CA LEU A 206 14.00 -4.16 -7.62
C LEU A 206 13.20 -5.47 -7.58
N LEU A 207 12.01 -5.52 -8.17
CA LEU A 207 11.22 -6.74 -8.31
C LEU A 207 11.99 -7.85 -9.03
N SER A 208 12.77 -7.51 -10.06
CA SER A 208 13.60 -8.49 -10.79
C SER A 208 14.76 -9.05 -9.96
N PHE A 209 15.10 -8.43 -8.83
CA PHE A 209 16.24 -8.77 -7.99
C PHE A 209 15.88 -8.94 -6.50
N CYS A 210 14.61 -9.17 -6.17
CA CYS A 210 14.16 -9.52 -4.83
C CYS A 210 14.11 -11.04 -4.63
N THR A 211 14.33 -11.51 -3.41
CA THR A 211 14.22 -12.92 -3.02
C THR A 211 13.91 -13.02 -1.52
N VAL A 212 13.59 -14.22 -1.03
CA VAL A 212 13.45 -14.49 0.40
C VAL A 212 14.69 -15.22 0.90
N VAL A 213 15.31 -14.70 1.97
CA VAL A 213 16.48 -15.32 2.61
C VAL A 213 16.20 -15.59 4.08
N LYS A 214 16.84 -16.64 4.63
CA LYS A 214 16.89 -16.85 6.07
C LYS A 214 17.87 -15.85 6.68
N ARG A 215 17.46 -15.17 7.74
CA ARG A 215 18.38 -14.31 8.49
C ARG A 215 19.40 -15.16 9.26
N PRO A 216 20.64 -14.67 9.45
CA PRO A 216 21.60 -15.32 10.35
C PRO A 216 21.11 -15.37 11.80
N THR A 217 20.27 -14.39 12.18
CA THR A 217 19.57 -14.36 13.46
C THR A 217 18.30 -15.22 13.38
N ASP A 218 17.87 -15.78 14.50
CA ASP A 218 16.66 -16.64 14.60
C ASP A 218 15.33 -15.85 14.43
N SER A 219 15.39 -14.73 13.70
CA SER A 219 14.31 -13.78 13.47
C SER A 219 13.39 -14.21 12.31
N GLY A 220 13.57 -15.41 11.76
CA GLY A 220 12.82 -15.91 10.60
C GLY A 220 13.29 -15.32 9.25
N PRO A 221 12.66 -15.75 8.15
CA PRO A 221 12.98 -15.30 6.80
C PRO A 221 12.61 -13.83 6.57
N THR A 222 13.30 -13.20 5.63
CA THR A 222 13.10 -11.78 5.26
C THR A 222 13.20 -11.60 3.76
N ILE A 223 12.54 -10.57 3.23
CA ILE A 223 12.77 -10.11 1.86
C ILE A 223 14.16 -9.48 1.79
N ALA A 224 14.91 -9.85 0.76
CA ALA A 224 16.23 -9.30 0.47
C ALA A 224 16.34 -8.93 -1.01
N PHE A 225 17.19 -7.94 -1.27
CA PHE A 225 17.51 -7.50 -2.62
C PHE A 225 18.97 -7.81 -2.93
N ARG A 226 19.27 -8.08 -4.21
CA ARG A 226 20.65 -8.35 -4.63
C ARG A 226 21.56 -7.16 -4.33
N ASN A 227 22.77 -7.42 -3.82
CA ASN A 227 23.75 -6.39 -3.43
C ASN A 227 24.00 -5.28 -4.46
N LYS A 228 23.99 -5.62 -5.76
CA LYS A 228 24.17 -4.64 -6.86
C LYS A 228 23.02 -3.62 -6.98
N GLU A 229 21.90 -3.85 -6.31
CA GLU A 229 20.75 -2.92 -6.26
C GLU A 229 20.86 -1.91 -5.12
N ALA A 230 21.95 -1.91 -4.35
CA ALA A 230 22.17 -0.94 -3.26
C ALA A 230 22.01 0.50 -3.74
N SER A 231 22.51 0.85 -4.93
CA SER A 231 22.35 2.20 -5.51
C SER A 231 20.88 2.56 -5.78
N ASN A 232 20.07 1.62 -6.25
CA ASN A 232 18.64 1.82 -6.50
C ASN A 232 17.88 2.03 -5.17
N ILE A 233 18.26 1.30 -4.11
CA ILE A 233 17.70 1.49 -2.76
C ILE A 233 18.13 2.86 -2.19
N PHE A 234 19.40 3.26 -2.33
CA PHE A 234 19.82 4.61 -1.93
C PHE A 234 19.05 5.69 -2.68
N ASP A 235 18.81 5.48 -3.97
CA ASP A 235 18.04 6.41 -4.78
C ASP A 235 16.56 6.49 -4.34
N MET A 236 15.96 5.38 -3.91
CA MET A 236 14.64 5.36 -3.30
C MET A 236 14.56 6.29 -2.08
N PHE A 237 15.52 6.21 -1.15
CA PHE A 237 15.56 7.08 0.02
C PHE A 237 15.85 8.55 -0.34
N ARG A 238 16.66 8.79 -1.38
CA ARG A 238 16.89 10.13 -1.91
C ARG A 238 15.60 10.73 -2.49
N VAL A 239 14.86 9.97 -3.29
CA VAL A 239 13.54 10.36 -3.82
C VAL A 239 12.58 10.70 -2.70
N ARG A 240 12.53 9.86 -1.65
CA ARG A 240 11.72 10.14 -0.46
C ARG A 240 12.09 11.49 0.16
N ALA A 241 13.38 11.75 0.40
CA ALA A 241 13.85 13.00 0.96
C ALA A 241 13.50 14.21 0.05
N ASP A 242 13.68 14.08 -1.26
CA ASP A 242 13.33 15.10 -2.24
C ASP A 242 11.82 15.44 -2.22
N LEU A 243 10.94 14.44 -2.18
CA LEU A 243 9.48 14.64 -2.08
C LEU A 243 9.09 15.34 -0.79
N HIS A 244 9.67 14.93 0.34
CA HIS A 244 9.43 15.58 1.63
C HIS A 244 9.86 17.04 1.62
N LEU A 245 11.10 17.33 1.21
CA LEU A 245 11.66 18.68 1.24
C LEU A 245 10.98 19.62 0.25
N ARG A 246 10.69 19.13 -0.97
CA ARG A 246 10.17 19.98 -2.03
C ARG A 246 8.67 20.17 -1.96
N ALA A 247 7.89 19.15 -1.58
CA ALA A 247 6.44 19.21 -1.65
C ALA A 247 5.77 19.08 -0.27
N TYR A 248 5.96 17.97 0.44
CA TYR A 248 5.16 17.68 1.64
C TYR A 248 5.44 18.63 2.81
N GLN A 249 6.67 19.14 2.92
CA GLN A 249 7.10 20.12 3.91
C GLN A 249 7.27 21.52 3.34
N HIS A 250 6.80 21.77 2.10
CA HIS A 250 6.82 23.11 1.53
C HIS A 250 6.10 24.10 2.47
N CYS A 251 6.72 25.25 2.73
CA CYS A 251 6.22 26.19 3.74
C CYS A 251 4.78 26.66 3.46
N ALA A 252 4.46 26.96 2.19
CA ALA A 252 3.11 27.33 1.81
C ALA A 252 2.10 26.18 2.02
N THR A 253 2.48 24.92 1.74
CA THR A 253 1.64 23.75 1.98
C THR A 253 1.35 23.63 3.48
N LYS A 254 2.40 23.71 4.31
CA LYS A 254 2.26 23.64 5.77
C LYS A 254 1.39 24.77 6.33
N ASN A 255 1.49 25.98 5.78
CA ASN A 255 0.63 27.08 6.18
C ASN A 255 -0.84 26.83 5.84
N THR A 256 -1.13 26.24 4.67
CA THR A 256 -2.52 25.88 4.31
C THR A 256 -3.10 24.75 5.16
N GLU A 257 -2.28 23.92 5.81
CA GLU A 257 -2.76 22.89 6.77
C GLU A 257 -3.21 23.50 8.12
N LEU A 258 -2.86 24.77 8.40
CA LEU A 258 -3.14 25.46 9.67
C LEU A 258 -4.41 26.32 9.65
N VAL A 259 -5.01 26.51 8.46
CA VAL A 259 -6.22 27.33 8.23
C VAL A 259 -7.42 26.40 8.12
#